data_AF-A0A1V5VSG7-F1
#
_entry.id   AF-A0A1V5VSG7-F1
#
_cell.length_a   1.000
_cell.length_b   1.000
_cell.length_c   1.000
_cell.angle_alpha   90.00
_cell.angle_beta   90.00
_cell.angle_gamma   90.00
#
_symmetry.space_group_name_H-M   'P 1'
#
loop_
_entity.id
_entity.type
_entity.pdbx_description
1 polymer ?
#
loop_
_entity_poly.entity_id
_entity_poly.type
_entity_poly.pdbx_seq_one_letter_code
_entity_poly.pdbx_strand_id
1 'polypeptide(L)'
;MDSLREATRRGMVIVDCTQCLKGSVNLRGYATGSALAEAGVLSGYDMTVEAALAKLFYLFSQEYPLPTLRRLIQSDLRGELTSG
;
A
#
# COMPACT_ATOMS: atom_id res chain seq x y z
N MET A 1 14.53 -8.24 -4.04
CA MET A 1 13.80 -7.07 -4.59
C MET A 1 13.26 -7.34 -5.99
N ASP A 2 13.96 -8.08 -6.83
CA ASP A 2 13.54 -8.38 -8.20
C ASP A 2 12.16 -9.04 -8.31
N SER A 3 11.84 -9.98 -7.41
CA SER A 3 10.52 -10.64 -7.39
C SER A 3 9.37 -9.65 -7.13
N LEU A 4 9.57 -8.66 -6.25
CA LEU A 4 8.57 -7.63 -5.97
C LEU A 4 8.41 -6.70 -7.16
N ARG A 5 9.52 -6.26 -7.76
CA ARG A 5 9.51 -5.42 -8.97
C ARG A 5 8.81 -6.10 -10.15
N GLU A 6 9.04 -7.39 -10.34
CA GLU A 6 8.37 -8.17 -11.38
C GLU A 6 6.87 -8.34 -11.10
N ALA A 7 6.50 -8.63 -9.85
CA ALA A 7 5.09 -8.73 -9.45
C ALA A 7 4.34 -7.41 -9.71
N THR A 8 4.89 -6.27 -9.30
CA THR A 8 4.25 -4.97 -9.50
C THR A 8 4.20 -4.55 -10.97
N ARG A 9 5.20 -4.94 -11.80
CA ARG A 9 5.19 -4.76 -13.26
C ARG A 9 4.08 -5.53 -13.96
N ARG A 10 3.72 -6.71 -13.45
CA ARG A 10 2.56 -7.50 -13.92
C ARG A 10 1.21 -6.96 -13.46
N GLY A 11 1.21 -5.82 -12.76
CA GLY A 11 0.00 -5.17 -12.26
C GLY A 11 -0.46 -5.64 -10.88
N MET A 12 0.31 -6.52 -10.21
CA MET A 12 -0.02 -6.90 -8.84
C MET A 12 0.10 -5.70 -7.90
N VAL A 13 -0.84 -5.61 -6.96
CA VAL A 13 -0.84 -4.60 -5.91
C VAL A 13 -0.24 -5.22 -4.66
N ILE A 14 0.77 -4.57 -4.11
CA ILE A 14 1.45 -4.98 -2.89
C ILE A 14 1.43 -3.80 -1.94
N VAL A 15 0.95 -4.01 -0.72
CA VAL A 15 0.85 -2.98 0.33
C VAL A 15 1.76 -3.39 1.48
N ASP A 16 2.63 -2.47 1.90
CA ASP A 16 3.48 -2.65 3.09
C ASP A 16 2.78 -2.10 4.33
N CYS A 17 2.57 -2.96 5.33
CA CYS A 17 1.94 -2.65 6.61
C CYS A 17 2.92 -2.94 7.74
N THR A 18 2.92 -2.07 8.76
CA THR A 18 3.78 -2.28 9.93
C THR A 18 3.31 -3.48 10.75
N GLN A 19 4.26 -4.27 11.28
CA GLN A 19 3.98 -5.34 12.25
C GLN A 19 3.84 -4.80 13.68
N CYS A 20 4.19 -3.53 13.91
CA CYS A 20 4.00 -2.89 15.21
C CYS A 20 2.52 -2.61 15.44
N LEU A 21 2.04 -2.83 16.67
CA LEU A 21 0.65 -2.55 17.07
C LEU A 21 0.24 -1.07 16.85
N LYS A 22 1.22 -0.16 16.88
CA LYS A 22 1.06 1.26 16.58
C LYS A 22 2.29 1.76 15.84
N GLY A 23 2.10 2.45 14.72
CA GLY A 23 3.18 3.00 13.91
C GLY A 23 2.69 3.29 12.49
N SER A 24 3.47 4.01 11.71
CA SER A 24 3.18 4.29 10.31
C SER A 24 4.34 3.84 9.44
N VAL A 25 4.03 3.18 8.32
CA VAL A 25 5.01 2.85 7.30
C VAL A 25 5.36 4.12 6.51
N ASN A 26 6.64 4.50 6.53
CA ASN A 26 7.16 5.56 5.70
C ASN A 26 8.17 5.00 4.69
N LEU A 27 7.68 4.67 3.50
CA LEU A 27 8.50 4.16 2.40
C LEU A 27 9.44 5.21 1.78
N ARG A 28 9.31 6.50 2.11
CA ARG A 28 10.19 7.57 1.59
C ARG A 28 11.26 8.02 2.60
N GLY A 29 11.12 7.66 3.87
CA GLY A 29 11.94 8.18 4.97
C GLY A 29 13.22 7.41 5.29
N TYR A 30 13.41 6.19 4.77
CA TYR A 30 14.56 5.33 5.07
C TYR A 30 15.07 4.58 3.83
N ALA A 31 16.37 4.23 3.84
CA ALA A 31 17.06 3.58 2.71
C ALA A 31 16.40 2.27 2.24
N THR A 32 15.86 1.46 3.16
CA THR A 32 15.12 0.23 2.84
C THR A 32 13.71 0.50 2.30
N GLY A 33 13.05 1.56 2.79
CA GLY A 33 11.77 2.03 2.28
C GLY A 33 11.85 2.47 0.83
N SER A 34 12.94 3.17 0.44
CA SER A 34 13.17 3.63 -0.94
C SER A 34 13.15 2.47 -1.92
N ALA A 35 13.81 1.36 -1.57
CA ALA A 35 13.88 0.20 -2.45
C ALA A 35 12.51 -0.47 -2.66
N LEU A 36 11.64 -0.50 -1.62
CA LEU A 36 10.27 -1.02 -1.75
C LEU A 36 9.40 -0.10 -2.61
N ALA A 37 9.50 1.21 -2.40
CA ALA A 37 8.81 2.20 -3.22
C ALA A 37 9.27 2.12 -4.69
N GLU A 38 10.57 2.01 -4.94
CA GLU A 38 11.15 1.82 -6.27
C GLU A 38 10.73 0.50 -6.92
N ALA A 39 10.48 -0.54 -6.11
CA ALA A 39 9.90 -1.80 -6.58
C ALA A 39 8.39 -1.71 -6.82
N GLY A 40 7.75 -0.56 -6.56
CA GLY A 40 6.33 -0.32 -6.81
C GLY A 40 5.40 -0.77 -5.68
N VAL A 41 5.92 -1.06 -4.49
CA VAL A 41 5.13 -1.37 -3.29
C VAL A 41 4.48 -0.10 -2.76
N LEU A 42 3.22 -0.19 -2.34
CA LEU A 42 2.45 0.92 -1.78
C LEU A 42 2.62 0.99 -0.27
N SER A 43 2.69 2.19 0.29
CA SER A 43 2.67 2.36 1.74
C SER A 43 1.25 2.15 2.27
N GLY A 44 1.09 1.29 3.27
CA GLY A 44 -0.12 1.17 4.07
C GLY A 44 -0.22 2.21 5.19
N TYR A 45 0.81 3.05 5.39
CA TYR A 45 0.89 4.04 6.46
C TYR A 45 0.58 3.43 7.83
N ASP A 46 -0.37 4.01 8.57
CA ASP A 46 -0.85 3.59 9.88
C ASP A 46 -2.12 2.73 9.82
N MET A 47 -2.49 2.20 8.64
CA MET A 47 -3.57 1.21 8.55
C MET A 47 -3.21 -0.02 9.38
N THR A 48 -4.21 -0.57 10.09
CA THR A 48 -4.11 -1.93 10.59
C THR A 48 -4.13 -2.93 9.43
N VAL A 49 -3.63 -4.15 9.66
CA VAL A 49 -3.63 -5.21 8.63
C VAL A 49 -5.06 -5.55 8.21
N GLU A 50 -6.01 -5.55 9.16
CA GLU A 50 -7.43 -5.80 8.91
C GLU A 50 -8.04 -4.70 8.04
N ALA A 51 -7.72 -3.43 8.31
CA ALA A 51 -8.20 -2.30 7.52
C ALA A 51 -7.63 -2.34 6.09
N ALA A 52 -6.33 -2.63 5.94
CA ALA A 52 -5.71 -2.79 4.63
C ALA A 52 -6.33 -3.94 3.84
N LEU A 53 -6.57 -5.09 4.48
CA LEU A 53 -7.22 -6.25 3.85
C LEU A 53 -8.65 -5.92 3.39
N ALA A 54 -9.46 -5.33 4.27
CA ALA A 54 -10.83 -4.92 3.95
C ALA A 54 -10.87 -3.91 2.81
N LYS A 55 -9.96 -2.93 2.82
CA LYS A 55 -9.85 -1.91 1.77
C LYS A 55 -9.46 -2.51 0.41
N LEU A 56 -8.56 -3.49 0.39
CA LEU A 56 -8.20 -4.21 -0.83
C LEU A 56 -9.39 -5.01 -1.38
N PHE A 57 -10.11 -5.76 -0.55
CA PHE A 57 -11.33 -6.47 -0.96
C PHE A 57 -12.37 -5.51 -1.55
N TYR A 58 -12.62 -4.40 -0.86
CA TYR A 58 -13.54 -3.37 -1.34
C TYR A 58 -13.09 -2.82 -2.69
N LEU A 59 -11.86 -2.30 -2.81
CA LEU A 59 -11.40 -1.64 -4.03
C LEU A 59 -11.29 -2.61 -5.22
N PHE A 60 -10.94 -3.88 -5.01
CA PHE A 60 -10.92 -4.89 -6.07
C PHE A 60 -12.31 -5.33 -6.54
N SER A 61 -13.36 -5.11 -5.73
CA SER A 61 -14.75 -5.33 -6.17
C SER A 61 -15.28 -4.20 -7.06
N GLN A 62 -14.53 -3.11 -7.23
CA GLN A 62 -14.91 -1.96 -8.06
C GLN A 62 -14.19 -1.98 -9.41
N GLU A 63 -14.78 -1.34 -10.42
CA GLU A 63 -14.22 -1.25 -11.77
C GLU A 63 -13.27 -0.05 -11.92
N TYR A 64 -12.18 -0.02 -11.14
CA TYR A 64 -11.17 1.04 -11.24
C TYR A 64 -9.96 0.64 -12.09
N PRO A 65 -9.44 1.54 -12.94
CA PRO A 65 -8.11 1.38 -13.53
C PRO A 65 -7.03 1.27 -12.45
N LEU A 66 -5.98 0.47 -12.70
CA LEU A 66 -4.89 0.25 -11.75
C LEU A 66 -4.26 1.55 -11.18
N PRO A 67 -4.02 2.63 -11.97
CA PRO A 67 -3.51 3.88 -11.41
C PRO A 67 -4.44 4.51 -10.36
N THR A 68 -5.75 4.47 -10.61
CA THR A 68 -6.78 4.96 -9.68
C THR A 68 -6.83 4.11 -8.43
N LEU A 69 -6.79 2.78 -8.59
CA LEU A 69 -6.81 1.84 -7.47
C LEU A 69 -5.59 2.01 -6.56
N ARG A 70 -4.38 2.15 -7.13
CA ARG A 70 -3.16 2.43 -6.36
C ARG A 70 -3.27 3.73 -5.55
N ARG A 71 -3.82 4.79 -6.15
CA ARG A 71 -4.07 6.06 -5.45
C ARG A 71 -5.06 5.89 -4.30
N LEU A 72 -6.19 5.22 -4.53
CA LEU A 72 -7.24 5.03 -3.52
C LEU A 72 -6.76 4.20 -2.33
N ILE A 73 -5.90 3.20 -2.54
CA ILE A 73 -5.31 2.41 -1.45
C ILE A 73 -4.54 3.32 -0.48
N GLN A 74 -3.82 4.31 -1.01
CA GLN A 74 -2.98 5.23 -0.23
C GLN A 74 -3.71 6.51 0.23
N SER A 75 -5.02 6.63 -0.02
CA SER A 75 -5.84 7.79 0.37
C SER A 75 -6.80 7.41 1.48
N ASP A 76 -7.04 8.29 2.45
CA ASP A 76 -8.08 8.04 3.46
C ASP A 76 -9.47 8.00 2.81
N LEU A 77 -10.22 6.92 3.01
CA LEU A 77 -11.58 6.77 2.52
C LEU A 77 -12.60 6.90 3.65
N ARG A 78 -12.34 6.34 4.83
CA ARG A 78 -13.28 6.17 5.94
C ARG A 78 -12.61 6.29 7.32
N GLY A 79 -11.48 6.96 7.42
CA GLY A 79 -10.68 7.14 8.63
C GLY A 79 -9.73 5.97 8.92
N GLU A 80 -9.48 5.08 7.96
CA GLU A 80 -8.63 3.91 8.15
C GLU A 80 -7.13 4.21 8.15
N LEU A 81 -6.75 5.39 7.65
CA LEU A 81 -5.37 5.89 7.70
C LEU A 81 -5.36 7.38 7.97
N THR A 82 -4.29 7.86 8.59
CA THR A 82 -4.02 9.28 8.75
C THR A 82 -3.10 9.74 7.62
N SER A 83 -3.49 10.81 6.92
CA SER A 83 -2.78 11.37 5.78
C SER A 83 -1.25 11.45 6.00
N GLY A 84 -0.48 10.83 5.08
CA GLY A 84 0.97 10.97 4.99
C GLY A 84 1.42 12.20 4.21
#